data_AF-A0A158QV68-F1
#
_entry.id   AF-A0A158QV68-F1
#
_cell.length_a   1.000
_cell.length_b   1.000
_cell.length_c   1.000
_cell.angle_alpha   90.00
_cell.angle_beta   90.00
_cell.angle_gamma   90.00
#
_symmetry.space_group_name_H-M   'P 1'
#
loop_
_entity.id
_entity.type
_entity.pdbx_description
1 polymer ?
#
loop_
_entity_poly.entity_id
_entity_poly.type
_entity_poly.pdbx_seq_one_letter_code
_entity_poly.pdbx_strand_id
1 'polypeptide(L)'
;MEWCLAQSHYLELPPPLRPQFLVEIEKKLHTDLKKYNATDDPADPVRLQVYREAFEIFISGCTHYAPFLSQVKSQYDQYILHQSKQIKRIYPMEENVHSLSIEYERRLGEAKEAENADVKALQDQCQLKQKKIEKLEQDRVQLKALIDGLTNELSRDAHLLRAETDGRKLAQLKVNELSNILSDMENILRNQQAEIGEDPVKLRVAYEMAKETITKQTRKLVEYESNFNSTVSLEEHEKVAKELEQERALTAKLRDEIEGYANRYELLQDHCAALDTYKDLYMLQCGYALRVLGAKNAPLHEFRKPTNELQAAKSLQCFYGSDVLQLQASQFGRGEQDEKLEYIGILLSRWRKLINDKPIGELTRMAAEEMARFEQGGLPILQRNQRKESKRVAQKPRRTGTSDG
;
A
#
# COMPACT_ATOMS: atom_id res chain seq x y z
N MET A 1 39.39 -47.48 38.73
CA MET A 1 40.49 -46.67 39.29
C MET A 1 40.95 -47.28 40.60
N GLU A 2 41.58 -48.45 40.56
CA GLU A 2 42.26 -49.08 41.71
C GLU A 2 43.33 -50.02 41.17
N TRP A 3 44.45 -49.47 40.69
CA TRP A 3 45.69 -50.22 40.43
C TRP A 3 46.96 -49.36 40.65
N CYS A 4 46.85 -48.23 41.35
CA CYS A 4 47.97 -47.27 41.48
C CYS A 4 48.76 -47.35 42.81
N LEU A 5 48.59 -48.39 43.63
CA LEU A 5 49.30 -48.49 44.92
C LEU A 5 49.99 -49.85 45.16
N ALA A 6 50.53 -50.46 44.11
CA ALA A 6 51.38 -51.63 44.28
C ALA A 6 52.52 -51.62 43.26
N GLN A 7 53.52 -50.74 43.46
CA GLN A 7 54.94 -50.97 43.10
C GLN A 7 55.80 -49.74 43.43
N SER A 8 56.17 -49.58 44.70
CA SER A 8 57.30 -48.72 45.11
C SER A 8 58.39 -49.50 45.86
N HIS A 9 58.49 -50.80 45.60
CA HIS A 9 59.62 -51.62 46.06
C HIS A 9 60.10 -52.51 44.91
N TYR A 10 60.53 -51.88 43.81
CA TYR A 10 61.60 -52.45 43.02
C TYR A 10 62.88 -51.72 43.41
N LEU A 11 63.70 -52.46 44.15
CA LEU A 11 65.15 -52.35 44.28
C LEU A 11 65.79 -51.27 43.39
N GLU A 12 66.59 -50.41 44.01
CA GLU A 12 67.72 -49.71 43.37
C GLU A 12 68.63 -50.75 42.72
N LEU A 13 68.22 -51.22 41.53
CA LEU A 13 69.09 -51.92 40.61
C LEU A 13 70.09 -50.89 40.09
N PRO A 14 71.39 -51.21 40.06
CA PRO A 14 72.38 -50.36 39.40
C PRO A 14 71.89 -50.03 38.00
N PRO A 15 72.16 -48.81 37.47
CA PRO A 15 71.63 -48.36 36.19
C PRO A 15 71.85 -49.48 35.17
N PRO A 16 70.78 -50.03 34.56
CA PRO A 16 70.92 -51.18 33.69
C PRO A 16 71.93 -50.80 32.61
N LEU A 17 73.00 -51.60 32.50
CA LEU A 17 74.02 -51.43 31.47
C LEU A 17 73.29 -51.35 30.14
N ARG A 18 73.20 -50.13 29.57
CA ARG A 18 72.48 -49.89 28.32
C ARG A 18 73.13 -50.81 27.30
N PRO A 19 72.41 -51.82 26.78
CA PRO A 19 73.00 -52.79 25.87
C PRO A 19 73.65 -52.05 24.70
N GLN A 20 74.90 -52.39 24.36
CA GLN A 20 75.66 -51.68 23.32
C GLN A 20 74.90 -51.61 21.99
N PHE A 21 74.13 -52.66 21.68
CA PHE A 21 73.28 -52.72 20.48
C PHE A 21 72.20 -51.62 20.43
N LEU A 22 71.61 -51.24 21.57
CA LEU A 22 70.61 -50.17 21.63
C LEU A 22 71.23 -48.80 21.37
N VAL A 23 72.46 -48.59 21.85
CA VAL A 23 73.23 -47.36 21.59
C VAL A 23 73.57 -47.23 20.10
N GLU A 24 73.86 -48.34 19.43
CA GLU A 24 74.12 -48.37 17.99
C GLU A 24 72.87 -48.07 17.17
N ILE A 25 71.72 -48.65 17.54
CA ILE A 25 70.44 -48.36 16.89
C ILE A 25 70.03 -46.91 17.11
N GLU A 26 70.22 -46.36 18.31
CA GLU A 26 69.90 -44.97 18.62
C GLU A 26 70.78 -43.98 17.84
N LYS A 27 72.08 -44.27 17.73
CA LYS A 27 73.00 -43.49 16.87
C LYS A 27 72.62 -43.58 15.40
N LYS A 28 72.25 -44.78 14.92
CA LYS A 28 71.80 -44.99 13.54
C LYS A 28 70.49 -44.24 13.28
N LEU A 29 69.52 -44.32 14.18
CA LEU A 29 68.25 -43.60 14.11
C LEU A 29 68.45 -42.08 14.04
N HIS A 30 69.27 -41.49 14.91
CA HIS A 30 69.57 -40.06 14.86
C HIS A 30 70.30 -39.64 13.58
N THR A 31 71.14 -40.53 13.05
CA THR A 31 71.86 -40.30 11.79
C THR A 31 70.90 -40.35 10.61
N ASP A 32 69.99 -41.32 10.59
CA ASP A 32 69.04 -41.53 9.50
C ASP A 32 67.92 -40.48 9.51
N LEU A 33 67.42 -40.08 10.69
CA LEU A 33 66.49 -38.94 10.83
C LEU A 33 67.09 -37.62 10.31
N LYS A 34 68.38 -37.38 10.57
CA LYS A 34 69.10 -36.20 10.06
C LYS A 34 69.40 -36.28 8.57
N LYS A 35 69.69 -37.47 8.04
CA LYS A 35 69.95 -37.68 6.60
C LYS A 35 68.71 -37.46 5.75
N TYR A 36 67.55 -37.93 6.22
CA TYR A 36 66.30 -37.86 5.47
C TYR A 36 65.49 -36.59 5.76
N ASN A 37 66.00 -35.66 6.57
CA ASN A 37 65.31 -34.43 6.99
C ASN A 37 63.87 -34.68 7.48
N ALA A 38 63.69 -35.75 8.27
CA ALA A 38 62.38 -36.12 8.78
C ALA A 38 61.82 -34.99 9.67
N THR A 39 60.59 -34.57 9.39
CA THR A 39 59.93 -33.48 10.12
C THR A 39 59.41 -34.01 11.46
N ASP A 40 59.33 -33.18 12.50
CA ASP A 40 58.78 -33.60 13.81
C ASP A 40 57.25 -33.85 13.81
N ASP A 41 56.62 -33.88 12.64
CA ASP A 41 55.21 -34.26 12.47
C ASP A 41 55.03 -35.78 12.62
N PRO A 42 54.12 -36.27 13.49
CA PRO A 42 53.76 -37.69 13.58
C PRO A 42 53.11 -38.25 12.30
N ALA A 43 52.66 -37.42 11.37
CA ALA A 43 52.06 -37.83 10.09
C ALA A 43 53.06 -37.97 8.93
N ASP A 44 54.34 -37.65 9.13
CA ASP A 44 55.37 -37.72 8.08
C ASP A 44 55.69 -39.20 7.72
N PRO A 45 55.44 -39.64 6.47
CA PRO A 45 55.70 -41.01 6.05
C PRO A 45 57.19 -41.38 6.08
N VAL A 46 58.08 -40.40 5.90
CA VAL A 46 59.54 -40.63 5.89
C VAL A 46 60.03 -40.88 7.31
N ARG A 47 59.52 -40.12 8.28
CA ARG A 47 59.78 -40.36 9.70
C ARG A 47 59.32 -41.74 10.11
N LEU A 48 58.08 -42.10 9.78
CA LEU A 48 57.53 -43.41 10.12
C LEU A 48 58.37 -44.56 9.54
N GLN A 49 58.91 -44.38 8.33
CA GLN A 49 59.78 -45.35 7.67
C GLN A 49 61.11 -45.52 8.42
N VAL A 50 61.76 -44.43 8.84
CA VAL A 50 63.01 -44.47 9.61
C VAL A 50 62.83 -45.19 10.96
N TYR A 51 61.70 -44.95 11.65
CA TYR A 51 61.37 -45.67 12.89
C TYR A 51 61.03 -47.15 12.65
N ARG A 52 60.39 -47.51 11.53
CA ARG A 52 60.14 -48.91 11.16
C ARG A 52 61.43 -49.68 10.93
N GLU A 53 62.36 -49.11 10.18
CA GLU A 53 63.67 -49.71 9.90
C GLU A 53 64.50 -49.88 11.18
N ALA A 54 64.50 -48.87 12.07
CA ALA A 54 65.15 -48.98 13.36
C ALA A 54 64.53 -50.06 14.25
N PHE A 55 63.20 -50.20 14.22
CA PHE A 55 62.48 -51.23 14.98
C PHE A 55 62.70 -52.64 14.41
N GLU A 56 62.85 -52.80 13.09
CA GLU A 56 63.22 -54.08 12.47
C GLU A 56 64.63 -54.52 12.84
N ILE A 57 65.59 -53.59 12.86
CA ILE A 57 66.95 -53.85 13.34
C ILE A 57 66.92 -54.26 14.82
N PHE A 58 66.11 -53.57 15.63
CA PHE A 58 65.91 -53.91 17.05
C PHE A 58 65.35 -55.32 17.23
N ILE A 59 64.29 -55.69 16.50
CA ILE A 59 63.71 -57.04 16.55
C ILE A 59 64.75 -58.08 16.10
N SER A 60 65.51 -57.81 15.03
CA SER A 60 66.51 -58.74 14.51
C SER A 60 67.68 -59.00 15.49
N GLY A 61 68.00 -58.02 16.34
CA GLY A 61 69.02 -58.15 17.39
C GLY A 61 68.54 -58.88 18.66
N CYS A 62 67.23 -58.94 18.90
CA CYS A 62 66.65 -59.57 20.09
C CYS A 62 66.35 -61.05 19.88
N THR A 63 67.36 -61.92 19.87
CA THR A 63 67.22 -63.38 19.58
C THR A 63 66.18 -64.13 20.41
N HIS A 64 66.01 -63.78 21.70
CA HIS A 64 65.07 -64.46 22.61
C HIS A 64 63.64 -63.92 22.59
N TYR A 65 63.44 -62.64 22.23
CA TYR A 65 62.14 -61.97 22.24
C TYR A 65 61.61 -61.64 20.84
N ALA A 66 62.41 -61.87 19.79
CA ALA A 66 62.05 -61.59 18.40
C ALA A 66 60.72 -62.23 17.95
N PRO A 67 60.40 -63.49 18.29
CA PRO A 67 59.11 -64.09 17.88
C PRO A 67 57.91 -63.36 18.49
N PHE A 68 58.00 -62.97 19.76
CA PHE A 68 56.94 -62.23 20.46
C PHE A 68 56.78 -60.81 19.91
N LEU A 69 57.88 -60.07 19.74
CA LEU A 69 57.84 -58.71 19.19
C LEU A 69 57.37 -58.68 17.74
N SER A 70 57.75 -59.69 16.94
CA SER A 70 57.25 -59.86 15.57
C SER A 70 55.76 -60.16 15.53
N GLN A 71 55.25 -60.97 16.47
CA GLN A 71 53.82 -61.23 16.61
C GLN A 71 53.05 -59.95 16.98
N VAL A 72 53.55 -59.17 17.93
CA VAL A 72 52.98 -57.86 18.30
C VAL A 72 52.99 -56.91 17.10
N LYS A 73 54.12 -56.77 16.39
CA LYS A 73 54.23 -55.97 15.17
C LYS A 73 53.21 -56.41 14.12
N SER A 74 53.11 -57.72 13.87
CA SER A 74 52.17 -58.29 12.90
C SER A 74 50.71 -57.97 13.24
N GLN A 75 50.33 -57.93 14.53
CA GLN A 75 48.96 -57.57 14.92
C GLN A 75 48.65 -56.10 14.58
N TYR A 76 49.58 -55.18 14.86
CA TYR A 76 49.44 -53.78 14.49
C TYR A 76 49.45 -53.57 12.98
N ASP A 77 50.33 -54.24 12.25
CA ASP A 77 50.38 -54.16 10.78
C ASP A 77 49.07 -54.65 10.14
N GLN A 78 48.48 -55.74 10.65
CA GLN A 78 47.18 -56.24 10.21
C GLN A 78 46.05 -55.25 10.53
N TYR A 79 46.07 -54.62 11.71
CA TYR A 79 45.08 -53.61 12.10
C TYR A 79 45.17 -52.34 11.25
N ILE A 80 46.38 -51.83 10.99
CA ILE A 80 46.62 -50.68 10.10
C ILE A 80 46.15 -50.99 8.68
N LEU A 81 46.44 -52.19 8.18
CA LEU A 81 46.00 -52.62 6.85
C LEU A 81 44.47 -52.75 6.77
N HIS A 82 43.82 -53.24 7.82
CA HIS A 82 42.36 -53.25 7.94
C HIS A 82 41.79 -51.82 7.93
N GLN A 83 42.34 -50.90 8.74
CA GLN A 83 41.92 -49.50 8.75
C GLN A 83 42.12 -48.82 7.39
N SER A 84 43.27 -49.03 6.74
CA SER A 84 43.55 -48.50 5.41
C SER A 84 42.55 -49.01 4.36
N LYS A 85 42.15 -50.28 4.43
CA LYS A 85 41.08 -50.84 3.58
C LYS A 85 39.73 -50.17 3.84
N GLN A 86 39.37 -49.92 5.11
CA GLN A 86 38.13 -49.21 5.44
C GLN A 86 38.14 -47.78 4.90
N ILE A 87 39.25 -47.05 5.06
CA ILE A 87 39.43 -45.70 4.52
C ILE A 87 39.27 -45.71 2.99
N LYS A 88 39.94 -46.64 2.29
CA LYS A 88 39.82 -46.77 0.83
C LYS A 88 38.40 -47.10 0.36
N ARG A 89 37.58 -47.76 1.19
CA ARG A 89 36.18 -48.05 0.88
C ARG A 89 35.29 -46.81 1.00
N ILE A 90 35.64 -45.87 1.89
CA ILE A 90 34.84 -44.66 2.13
C ILE A 90 35.00 -43.64 1.00
N TYR A 91 36.22 -43.45 0.46
CA TYR A 91 36.50 -42.53 -0.65
C TYR A 91 35.50 -42.57 -1.83
N PRO A 92 35.20 -43.73 -2.46
CA PRO A 92 34.23 -43.77 -3.55
C PRO A 92 32.79 -43.47 -3.10
N MET A 93 32.47 -43.71 -1.82
CA MET A 93 31.16 -43.33 -1.28
C MET A 93 31.05 -41.82 -1.12
N GLU A 94 32.11 -41.15 -0.69
CA GLU A 94 32.18 -39.68 -0.63
C GLU A 94 32.03 -39.05 -2.03
N GLU A 95 32.74 -39.59 -3.03
CA GLU A 95 32.61 -39.13 -4.42
C GLU A 95 31.20 -39.35 -4.98
N ASN A 96 30.59 -40.51 -4.72
CA ASN A 96 29.21 -40.78 -5.11
C ASN A 96 28.23 -39.81 -4.45
N VAL A 97 28.36 -39.54 -3.15
CA VAL A 97 27.52 -38.58 -2.43
C VAL A 97 27.68 -37.18 -3.02
N HIS A 98 28.92 -36.77 -3.32
CA HIS A 98 29.17 -35.48 -3.96
C HIS A 98 28.52 -35.37 -5.34
N SER A 99 28.67 -36.40 -6.18
CA SER A 99 28.05 -36.44 -7.51
C SER A 99 26.52 -36.39 -7.46
N LEU A 100 25.90 -37.13 -6.53
CA LEU A 100 24.46 -37.12 -6.31
C LEU A 100 23.99 -35.74 -5.82
N SER A 101 24.75 -35.09 -4.93
CA SER A 101 24.44 -33.72 -4.47
C SER A 101 24.34 -32.76 -5.65
N ILE A 102 25.33 -32.79 -6.56
CA ILE A 102 25.34 -31.96 -7.77
C ILE A 102 24.15 -32.28 -8.67
N GLU A 103 23.82 -33.56 -8.86
CA GLU A 103 22.69 -33.97 -9.69
C GLU A 103 21.35 -33.48 -9.11
N TYR A 104 21.16 -33.60 -7.79
CA TYR A 104 19.95 -33.12 -7.12
C TYR A 104 19.85 -31.59 -7.16
N GLU A 105 20.94 -30.87 -6.97
CA GLU A 105 20.97 -29.41 -7.11
C GLU A 105 20.59 -28.98 -8.53
N ARG A 106 21.11 -29.67 -9.56
CA ARG A 106 20.73 -29.43 -10.96
C ARG A 106 19.24 -29.69 -11.18
N ARG A 107 18.73 -30.85 -10.78
CA ARG A 107 17.31 -31.21 -10.94
C ARG A 107 16.38 -30.24 -10.19
N LEU A 108 16.79 -29.80 -9.01
CA LEU A 108 16.07 -28.80 -8.23
C LEU A 108 16.07 -27.45 -8.94
N GLY A 109 17.19 -27.06 -9.57
CA GLY A 109 17.29 -25.87 -10.39
C GLY A 109 16.32 -25.92 -11.59
N GLU A 110 16.36 -26.99 -12.37
CA GLU A 110 15.49 -27.21 -13.53
C GLU A 110 14.00 -27.18 -13.14
N ALA A 111 13.63 -27.84 -12.04
CA ALA A 111 12.26 -27.83 -11.54
C ALA A 111 11.80 -26.41 -11.14
N LYS A 112 12.67 -25.64 -10.46
CA LYS A 112 12.38 -24.25 -10.09
C LYS A 112 12.27 -23.33 -11.30
N GLU A 113 13.10 -23.52 -12.32
CA GLU A 113 13.02 -22.73 -13.55
C GLU A 113 11.74 -23.02 -14.33
N ALA A 114 11.34 -24.30 -14.42
CA ALA A 114 10.07 -24.69 -15.02
C ALA A 114 8.87 -24.10 -14.25
N GLU A 115 8.85 -24.21 -12.92
CA GLU A 115 7.79 -23.64 -12.09
C GLU A 115 7.72 -22.10 -12.24
N ASN A 116 8.87 -21.42 -12.25
CA ASN A 116 8.90 -19.97 -12.45
C ASN A 116 8.39 -19.56 -13.84
N ALA A 117 8.67 -20.36 -14.88
CA ALA A 117 8.15 -20.11 -16.22
C ALA A 117 6.62 -20.26 -16.25
N ASP A 118 6.08 -21.30 -15.61
CA ASP A 118 4.63 -21.52 -15.50
C ASP A 118 3.94 -20.41 -14.71
N VAL A 119 4.50 -20.03 -13.55
CA VAL A 119 3.99 -18.92 -12.73
C VAL A 119 3.95 -17.63 -13.55
N LYS A 120 5.00 -17.33 -14.33
CA LYS A 120 5.04 -16.15 -15.19
C LYS A 120 3.98 -16.22 -16.29
N ALA A 121 3.84 -17.36 -16.97
CA ALA A 121 2.83 -17.55 -18.01
C ALA A 121 1.41 -17.38 -17.46
N LEU A 122 1.14 -17.90 -16.25
CA LEU A 122 -0.14 -17.71 -15.56
C LEU A 122 -0.37 -16.26 -15.15
N GLN A 123 0.65 -15.55 -14.66
CA GLN A 123 0.55 -14.12 -14.35
C GLN A 123 0.20 -13.31 -15.59
N ASP A 124 0.85 -13.57 -16.72
CA ASP A 124 0.57 -12.89 -18.00
C ASP A 124 -0.87 -13.15 -18.47
N GLN A 125 -1.36 -14.39 -18.35
CA GLN A 125 -2.76 -14.73 -18.67
C GLN A 125 -3.75 -14.03 -17.73
N CYS A 126 -3.45 -13.98 -16.43
CA CYS A 126 -4.29 -13.27 -15.45
C CYS A 126 -4.38 -11.78 -15.79
N GLN A 127 -3.25 -11.13 -16.12
CA GLN A 127 -3.24 -9.73 -16.53
C GLN A 127 -4.06 -9.50 -17.81
N LEU A 128 -3.93 -10.39 -18.80
CA LEU A 128 -4.71 -10.29 -20.04
C LEU A 128 -6.22 -10.40 -19.78
N LYS A 129 -6.62 -11.37 -18.95
CA LYS A 129 -8.03 -11.54 -18.56
C LYS A 129 -8.55 -10.33 -17.77
N GLN A 130 -7.73 -9.78 -16.88
CA GLN A 130 -8.09 -8.59 -16.10
C GLN A 130 -8.37 -7.39 -17.01
N LYS A 131 -7.48 -7.12 -17.99
CA LYS A 131 -7.70 -6.05 -18.99
C LYS A 131 -8.98 -6.27 -19.80
N LYS A 132 -9.32 -7.53 -20.11
CA LYS A 132 -10.56 -7.85 -20.82
C LYS A 132 -11.79 -7.59 -19.94
N ILE A 133 -11.73 -7.90 -18.64
CA ILE A 133 -12.80 -7.61 -17.69
C ILE A 133 -13.02 -6.10 -17.59
N GLU A 134 -11.94 -5.33 -17.40
CA GLU A 134 -12.00 -3.86 -17.32
C GLU A 134 -12.65 -3.26 -18.57
N LYS A 135 -12.27 -3.75 -19.76
CA LYS A 135 -12.90 -3.30 -21.01
C LYS A 135 -14.40 -3.62 -21.05
N LEU A 136 -14.79 -4.85 -20.71
CA LEU A 136 -16.21 -5.25 -20.70
C LEU A 136 -17.02 -4.47 -19.64
N GLU A 137 -16.41 -4.11 -18.52
CA GLU A 137 -17.04 -3.27 -17.51
C GLU A 137 -17.26 -1.84 -18.00
N GLN A 138 -16.29 -1.26 -18.70
CA GLN A 138 -16.42 0.04 -19.35
C GLN A 138 -17.54 0.02 -20.40
N ASP A 139 -17.55 -0.98 -21.29
CA ASP A 139 -18.59 -1.16 -22.31
C ASP A 139 -19.97 -1.31 -21.66
N ARG A 140 -20.08 -2.07 -20.55
CA ARG A 140 -21.33 -2.22 -19.79
C ARG A 140 -21.83 -0.90 -19.24
N VAL A 141 -20.95 -0.06 -18.68
CA VAL A 141 -21.32 1.26 -18.15
C VAL A 141 -21.80 2.19 -19.28
N GLN A 142 -21.10 2.21 -20.42
CA GLN A 142 -21.48 3.01 -21.58
C GLN A 142 -22.84 2.60 -22.15
N LEU A 143 -23.05 1.28 -22.34
CA LEU A 143 -24.31 0.74 -22.83
C LEU A 143 -25.46 1.04 -21.86
N LYS A 144 -25.22 0.95 -20.56
CA LYS A 144 -26.23 1.29 -19.56
C LYS A 144 -26.62 2.77 -19.63
N ALA A 145 -25.65 3.67 -19.72
CA ALA A 145 -25.93 5.10 -19.87
C ALA A 145 -26.74 5.40 -21.15
N LEU A 146 -26.45 4.71 -22.24
CA LEU A 146 -27.22 4.82 -23.48
C LEU A 146 -28.66 4.31 -23.34
N ILE A 147 -28.85 3.16 -22.68
CA ILE A 147 -30.19 2.62 -22.38
C ILE A 147 -30.98 3.60 -21.51
N ASP A 148 -30.36 4.14 -20.45
CA ASP A 148 -31.00 5.09 -19.55
C ASP A 148 -31.39 6.38 -20.31
N GLY A 149 -30.52 6.86 -21.20
CA GLY A 149 -30.79 8.00 -22.08
C GLY A 149 -31.99 7.75 -23.01
N LEU A 150 -31.99 6.64 -23.76
CA LEU A 150 -33.10 6.27 -24.65
C LEU A 150 -34.40 6.04 -23.88
N THR A 151 -34.34 5.49 -22.67
CA THR A 151 -35.51 5.28 -21.82
C THR A 151 -36.13 6.61 -21.39
N ASN A 152 -35.30 7.60 -21.07
CA ASN A 152 -35.75 8.96 -20.74
C ASN A 152 -36.35 9.67 -21.96
N GLU A 153 -35.72 9.56 -23.13
CA GLU A 153 -36.26 10.11 -24.38
C GLU A 153 -37.62 9.50 -24.73
N LEU A 154 -37.74 8.18 -24.65
CA LEU A 154 -39.00 7.47 -24.91
C LEU A 154 -40.10 7.90 -23.92
N SER A 155 -39.74 8.06 -22.65
CA SER A 155 -40.67 8.53 -21.61
C SER A 155 -41.14 9.97 -21.87
N ARG A 156 -40.23 10.84 -22.31
CA ARG A 156 -40.52 12.22 -22.70
C ARG A 156 -41.45 12.26 -23.91
N ASP A 157 -41.16 11.48 -24.95
CA ASP A 157 -41.98 11.42 -26.16
C ASP A 157 -43.37 10.85 -25.87
N ALA A 158 -43.46 9.83 -25.02
CA ALA A 158 -44.74 9.29 -24.54
C ALA A 158 -45.56 10.36 -23.78
N HIS A 159 -44.91 11.20 -22.97
CA HIS A 159 -45.57 12.31 -22.28
C HIS A 159 -46.07 13.37 -23.27
N LEU A 160 -45.25 13.76 -24.25
CA LEU A 160 -45.63 14.73 -25.29
C LEU A 160 -46.84 14.24 -26.10
N LEU A 161 -46.83 12.98 -26.53
CA LEU A 161 -47.95 12.39 -27.27
C LEU A 161 -49.25 12.36 -26.46
N ARG A 162 -49.18 12.09 -25.15
CA ARG A 162 -50.36 12.17 -24.26
C ARG A 162 -50.88 13.60 -24.16
N ALA A 163 -49.98 14.57 -23.90
CA ALA A 163 -50.35 15.98 -23.82
C ALA A 163 -50.99 16.47 -25.13
N GLU A 164 -50.45 16.08 -26.28
CA GLU A 164 -51.05 16.39 -27.58
C GLU A 164 -52.43 15.73 -27.75
N THR A 165 -52.56 14.47 -27.37
CA THR A 165 -53.84 13.73 -27.45
C THR A 165 -54.91 14.40 -26.58
N ASP A 166 -54.57 14.79 -25.36
CA ASP A 166 -55.50 15.47 -24.45
C ASP A 166 -55.83 16.89 -24.94
N GLY A 167 -54.85 17.60 -25.51
CA GLY A 167 -55.08 18.87 -26.21
C GLY A 167 -56.04 18.73 -27.39
N ARG A 168 -55.89 17.69 -28.21
CA ARG A 168 -56.81 17.39 -29.33
C ARG A 168 -58.22 17.08 -28.84
N LYS A 169 -58.37 16.29 -27.76
CA LYS A 169 -59.69 16.02 -27.16
C LYS A 169 -60.36 17.30 -26.67
N LEU A 170 -59.61 18.18 -25.99
CA LEU A 170 -60.13 19.45 -25.49
C LEU A 170 -60.55 20.36 -26.64
N ALA A 171 -59.73 20.46 -27.69
CA ALA A 171 -60.07 21.22 -28.89
C ALA A 171 -61.32 20.67 -29.58
N GLN A 172 -61.45 19.35 -29.69
CA GLN A 172 -62.63 18.70 -30.27
C GLN A 172 -63.89 18.95 -29.44
N LEU A 173 -63.80 18.86 -28.10
CA LEU A 173 -64.89 19.24 -27.20
C LEU A 173 -65.31 20.69 -27.45
N LYS A 174 -64.35 21.61 -27.59
CA LYS A 174 -64.66 23.01 -27.83
C LYS A 174 -65.31 23.25 -29.20
N VAL A 175 -64.82 22.59 -30.24
CA VAL A 175 -65.43 22.64 -31.57
C VAL A 175 -66.86 22.10 -31.53
N ASN A 176 -67.11 21.00 -30.82
CA ASN A 176 -68.45 20.44 -30.65
C ASN A 176 -69.38 21.40 -29.88
N GLU A 177 -68.91 22.00 -28.78
CA GLU A 177 -69.66 23.02 -28.04
C GLU A 177 -70.04 24.20 -28.93
N LEU A 178 -69.06 24.74 -29.68
CA LEU A 178 -69.30 25.87 -30.59
C LEU A 178 -70.25 25.49 -31.73
N SER A 179 -70.12 24.29 -32.28
CA SER A 179 -71.03 23.78 -33.32
C SER A 179 -72.45 23.63 -32.79
N ASN A 180 -72.63 23.15 -31.56
CA ASN A 180 -73.93 23.08 -30.91
C ASN A 180 -74.53 24.47 -30.69
N ILE A 181 -73.74 25.43 -30.16
CA ILE A 181 -74.19 26.82 -29.96
C ILE A 181 -74.59 27.47 -31.29
N LEU A 182 -73.80 27.28 -32.35
CA LEU A 182 -74.11 27.80 -33.67
C LEU A 182 -75.39 27.17 -34.23
N SER A 183 -75.55 25.85 -34.12
CA SER A 183 -76.77 25.14 -34.51
C SER A 183 -77.99 25.66 -33.73
N ASP A 184 -77.88 25.86 -32.42
CA ASP A 184 -78.95 26.40 -31.58
C ASP A 184 -79.31 27.84 -31.99
N MET A 185 -78.30 28.68 -32.26
CA MET A 185 -78.52 30.04 -32.77
C MET A 185 -79.15 30.05 -34.16
N GLU A 186 -78.71 29.19 -35.08
CA GLU A 186 -79.31 29.04 -36.41
C GLU A 186 -80.77 28.61 -36.30
N ASN A 187 -81.09 27.66 -35.41
CA ASN A 187 -82.45 27.24 -35.14
C ASN A 187 -83.31 28.39 -34.57
N ILE A 188 -82.77 29.15 -33.61
CA ILE A 188 -83.44 30.35 -33.08
C ILE A 188 -83.67 31.38 -34.19
N LEU A 189 -82.66 31.66 -35.02
CA LEU A 189 -82.77 32.62 -36.12
C LEU A 189 -83.78 32.16 -37.18
N ARG A 190 -83.79 30.87 -37.55
CA ARG A 190 -84.81 30.31 -38.46
C ARG A 190 -86.21 30.43 -37.88
N ASN A 191 -86.40 30.12 -36.59
CA ASN A 191 -87.68 30.27 -35.91
C ASN A 191 -88.11 31.75 -35.82
N GLN A 192 -87.17 32.65 -35.50
CA GLN A 192 -87.43 34.09 -35.46
C GLN A 192 -87.72 34.67 -36.84
N GLN A 193 -87.02 34.24 -37.89
CA GLN A 193 -87.33 34.67 -39.27
C GLN A 193 -88.69 34.17 -39.74
N ALA A 194 -89.10 32.97 -39.32
CA ALA A 194 -90.48 32.51 -39.53
C ALA A 194 -91.51 33.38 -38.78
N GLU A 195 -91.20 33.90 -37.59
CA GLU A 195 -92.09 34.78 -36.81
C GLU A 195 -92.07 36.28 -37.19
N ILE A 196 -90.93 36.77 -37.69
CA ILE A 196 -90.65 38.19 -38.01
C ILE A 196 -91.00 38.51 -39.47
N GLY A 197 -91.04 37.51 -40.35
CA GLY A 197 -91.36 37.67 -41.78
C GLY A 197 -92.75 38.24 -42.10
N GLU A 198 -93.62 38.46 -41.10
CA GLU A 198 -95.03 38.81 -41.31
C GLU A 198 -95.42 40.23 -40.80
N ASP A 199 -94.62 40.95 -40.00
CA ASP A 199 -95.06 42.23 -39.37
C ASP A 199 -93.95 43.29 -39.14
N PRO A 200 -94.06 44.52 -39.72
CA PRO A 200 -93.08 45.60 -39.57
C PRO A 200 -92.93 46.16 -38.13
N VAL A 201 -93.93 46.00 -37.26
CA VAL A 201 -93.81 46.47 -35.86
C VAL A 201 -92.87 45.57 -35.06
N LYS A 202 -92.89 44.25 -35.32
CA LYS A 202 -91.98 43.28 -34.68
C LYS A 202 -90.52 43.56 -35.02
N LEU A 203 -90.24 44.03 -36.24
CA LEU A 203 -88.89 44.38 -36.68
C LEU A 203 -88.30 45.55 -35.87
N ARG A 204 -89.11 46.57 -35.56
CA ARG A 204 -88.67 47.73 -34.75
C ARG A 204 -88.37 47.34 -33.31
N VAL A 205 -89.20 46.47 -32.72
CA VAL A 205 -89.00 45.95 -31.36
C VAL A 205 -87.75 45.07 -31.29
N ALA A 206 -87.52 44.21 -32.28
CA ALA A 206 -86.30 43.38 -32.35
C ALA A 206 -85.02 44.23 -32.44
N TYR A 207 -85.06 45.34 -33.19
CA TYR A 207 -83.93 46.28 -33.28
C TYR A 207 -83.65 46.96 -31.92
N GLU A 208 -84.68 47.42 -31.22
CA GLU A 208 -84.53 48.02 -29.89
C GLU A 208 -83.98 47.00 -28.87
N MET A 209 -84.46 45.75 -28.91
CA MET A 209 -83.95 44.67 -28.06
C MET A 209 -82.49 44.30 -28.36
N ALA A 210 -82.08 44.29 -29.64
CA ALA A 210 -80.69 44.03 -30.03
C ALA A 210 -79.76 45.14 -29.52
N LYS A 211 -80.16 46.41 -29.67
CA LYS A 211 -79.43 47.56 -29.13
C LYS A 211 -79.26 47.46 -27.61
N GLU A 212 -80.33 47.06 -26.91
CA GLU A 212 -80.30 46.89 -25.46
C GLU A 212 -79.38 45.72 -25.04
N THR A 213 -79.40 44.62 -25.78
CA THR A 213 -78.54 43.45 -25.53
C THR A 213 -77.05 43.79 -25.70
N ILE A 214 -76.70 44.55 -26.75
CA ILE A 214 -75.33 45.05 -26.95
C ILE A 214 -74.90 45.87 -25.74
N THR A 215 -75.72 46.83 -25.30
CA THR A 215 -75.35 47.67 -24.13
C THR A 215 -75.20 46.86 -22.84
N LYS A 216 -75.98 45.77 -22.65
CA LYS A 216 -75.84 44.85 -21.52
C LYS A 216 -74.53 44.05 -21.58
N GLN A 217 -74.14 43.55 -22.75
CA GLN A 217 -72.86 42.82 -22.91
C GLN A 217 -71.65 43.74 -22.70
N THR A 218 -71.70 44.98 -23.21
CA THR A 218 -70.65 45.98 -22.95
C THR A 218 -70.48 46.25 -21.46
N ARG A 219 -71.56 46.32 -20.68
CA ARG A 219 -71.47 46.45 -19.21
C ARG A 219 -70.83 45.24 -18.54
N LYS A 220 -71.17 44.02 -18.95
CA LYS A 220 -70.57 42.80 -18.39
C LYS A 220 -69.07 42.71 -18.68
N LEU A 221 -68.63 43.17 -19.85
CA LEU A 221 -67.21 43.25 -20.18
C LEU A 221 -66.46 44.17 -19.22
N VAL A 222 -67.00 45.37 -18.98
CA VAL A 222 -66.44 46.32 -18.01
C VAL A 222 -66.43 45.74 -16.59
N GLU A 223 -67.47 44.99 -16.22
CA GLU A 223 -67.55 44.29 -14.93
C GLU A 223 -66.49 43.18 -14.80
N TYR A 224 -66.26 42.38 -15.85
CA TYR A 224 -65.21 41.37 -15.85
C TYR A 224 -63.80 41.97 -15.80
N GLU A 225 -63.54 43.08 -16.50
CA GLU A 225 -62.28 43.82 -16.38
C GLU A 225 -62.06 44.35 -14.95
N SER A 226 -63.11 44.88 -14.33
CA SER A 226 -63.07 45.32 -12.93
C SER A 226 -62.83 44.16 -11.96
N ASN A 227 -63.48 43.02 -12.18
CA ASN A 227 -63.33 41.83 -11.33
C ASN A 227 -61.96 41.16 -11.50
N PHE A 228 -61.40 41.14 -12.72
CA PHE A 228 -60.04 40.66 -12.95
C PHE A 228 -59.01 41.48 -12.15
N ASN A 229 -59.17 42.80 -12.14
CA ASN A 229 -58.33 43.71 -11.34
C ASN A 229 -58.54 43.55 -9.82
N SER A 230 -59.67 43.02 -9.35
CA SER A 230 -59.93 42.79 -7.92
C SER A 230 -59.54 41.40 -7.42
N THR A 231 -59.47 40.39 -8.31
CA THR A 231 -59.24 38.97 -7.92
C THR A 231 -57.76 38.58 -7.91
N VAL A 232 -56.92 39.28 -8.68
CA VAL A 232 -55.47 39.27 -8.51
C VAL A 232 -55.08 40.66 -8.06
N SER A 233 -54.98 40.87 -6.74
CA SER A 233 -54.47 42.15 -6.26
C SER A 233 -53.04 42.34 -6.78
N LEU A 234 -52.74 43.51 -7.34
CA LEU A 234 -51.38 43.85 -7.78
C LEU A 234 -50.35 43.55 -6.67
N GLU A 235 -50.77 43.72 -5.42
CA GLU A 235 -50.00 43.44 -4.21
C GLU A 235 -49.62 41.96 -4.03
N GLU A 236 -50.51 41.01 -4.31
CA GLU A 236 -50.21 39.57 -4.20
C GLU A 236 -49.24 39.12 -5.30
N HIS A 237 -49.41 39.64 -6.51
CA HIS A 237 -48.47 39.39 -7.60
C HIS A 237 -47.09 39.98 -7.28
N GLU A 238 -47.03 41.19 -6.72
CA GLU A 238 -45.77 41.80 -6.27
C GLU A 238 -45.13 41.03 -5.10
N LYS A 239 -45.91 40.45 -4.19
CA LYS A 239 -45.39 39.60 -3.10
C LYS A 239 -44.73 38.34 -3.67
N VAL A 240 -45.41 37.62 -4.55
CA VAL A 240 -44.87 36.41 -5.21
C VAL A 240 -43.62 36.74 -6.03
N ALA A 241 -43.61 37.89 -6.72
CA ALA A 241 -42.43 38.34 -7.46
C ALA A 241 -41.23 38.62 -6.55
N LYS A 242 -41.45 39.24 -5.37
CA LYS A 242 -40.39 39.47 -4.38
C LYS A 242 -39.88 38.17 -3.75
N GLU A 243 -40.76 37.23 -3.44
CA GLU A 243 -40.39 35.91 -2.91
C GLU A 243 -39.54 35.12 -3.92
N LEU A 244 -39.94 35.13 -5.19
CA LEU A 244 -39.17 34.53 -6.29
C LEU A 244 -37.77 35.14 -6.41
N GLU A 245 -37.65 36.46 -6.27
CA GLU A 245 -36.36 37.15 -6.36
C GLU A 245 -35.45 36.82 -5.16
N GLN A 246 -36.02 36.66 -3.97
CA GLN A 246 -35.29 36.22 -2.77
C GLN A 246 -34.77 34.79 -2.91
N GLU A 247 -35.60 33.85 -3.36
CA GLU A 247 -35.23 32.45 -3.65
C GLU A 247 -34.12 32.37 -4.70
N ARG A 248 -34.20 33.19 -5.77
CA ARG A 248 -33.13 33.29 -6.78
C ARG A 248 -31.83 33.78 -6.18
N ALA A 249 -31.85 34.80 -5.32
CA ALA A 249 -30.67 35.31 -4.65
C ALA A 249 -30.03 34.29 -3.70
N LEU A 250 -30.85 33.50 -2.98
CA LEU A 250 -30.37 32.40 -2.12
C LEU A 250 -29.73 31.29 -2.95
N THR A 251 -30.38 30.91 -4.06
CA THR A 251 -29.86 29.90 -4.99
C THR A 251 -28.52 30.31 -5.60
N ALA A 252 -28.34 31.60 -5.92
CA ALA A 252 -27.07 32.12 -6.40
C ALA A 252 -25.95 32.01 -5.34
N LYS A 253 -26.23 32.41 -4.10
CA LYS A 253 -25.25 32.28 -2.99
C LYS A 253 -24.84 30.83 -2.73
N LEU A 254 -25.80 29.91 -2.71
CA LEU A 254 -25.50 28.49 -2.51
C LEU A 254 -24.66 27.91 -3.65
N ARG A 255 -24.89 28.38 -4.88
CA ARG A 255 -24.07 28.00 -6.03
C ARG A 255 -22.62 28.45 -5.86
N ASP A 256 -22.40 29.71 -5.45
CA ASP A 256 -21.06 30.25 -5.20
C ASP A 256 -20.34 29.49 -4.06
N GLU A 257 -21.06 29.09 -3.01
CA GLU A 257 -20.51 28.27 -1.93
C GLU A 257 -20.09 26.87 -2.41
N ILE A 258 -20.93 26.22 -3.22
CA ILE A 258 -20.63 24.91 -3.82
C ILE A 258 -19.38 25.00 -4.70
N GLU A 259 -19.28 26.04 -5.53
CA GLU A 259 -18.09 26.29 -6.36
C GLU A 259 -16.84 26.52 -5.48
N GLY A 260 -16.99 27.27 -4.38
CA GLY A 260 -15.93 27.46 -3.39
C GLY A 260 -15.47 26.14 -2.73
N TYR A 261 -16.38 25.22 -2.43
CA TYR A 261 -16.02 23.89 -1.92
C TYR A 261 -15.37 23.02 -2.99
N ALA A 262 -15.84 23.07 -4.23
CA ALA A 262 -15.26 22.33 -5.35
C ALA A 262 -13.80 22.75 -5.58
N ASN A 263 -13.52 24.05 -5.62
CA ASN A 263 -12.16 24.58 -5.79
C ASN A 263 -11.22 24.16 -4.64
N ARG A 264 -11.72 24.15 -3.39
CA ARG A 264 -10.92 23.67 -2.24
C ARG A 264 -10.65 22.17 -2.29
N TYR A 265 -11.62 21.40 -2.78
CA TYR A 265 -11.47 19.95 -2.95
C TYR A 265 -10.45 19.62 -4.04
N GLU A 266 -10.49 20.34 -5.16
CA GLU A 266 -9.51 20.24 -6.24
C GLU A 266 -8.09 20.56 -5.74
N LEU A 267 -7.92 21.67 -4.99
CA LEU A 267 -6.63 22.00 -4.37
C LEU A 267 -6.15 20.90 -3.40
N LEU A 268 -7.05 20.31 -2.62
CA LEU A 268 -6.70 19.20 -1.73
C LEU A 268 -6.28 17.96 -2.50
N GLN A 269 -6.93 17.69 -3.63
CA GLN A 269 -6.59 16.58 -4.53
C GLN A 269 -5.18 16.76 -5.13
N ASP A 270 -4.84 17.99 -5.54
CA ASP A 270 -3.49 18.34 -6.00
C ASP A 270 -2.44 18.14 -4.91
N HIS A 271 -2.75 18.53 -3.67
CA HIS A 271 -1.87 18.29 -2.52
C HIS A 271 -1.65 16.80 -2.23
N CYS A 272 -2.70 15.98 -2.31
CA CYS A 272 -2.59 14.53 -2.18
C CYS A 272 -1.69 13.94 -3.28
N ALA A 273 -1.88 14.36 -4.53
CA ALA A 273 -1.05 13.94 -5.65
C ALA A 273 0.43 14.33 -5.44
N ALA A 274 0.69 15.55 -4.96
CA ALA A 274 2.05 15.99 -4.64
C ALA A 274 2.66 15.13 -3.52
N LEU A 275 1.91 14.80 -2.47
CA LEU A 275 2.39 13.92 -1.39
C LEU A 275 2.74 12.52 -1.88
N ASP A 276 1.96 11.96 -2.79
CA ASP A 276 2.27 10.67 -3.41
C ASP A 276 3.60 10.74 -4.19
N THR A 277 3.85 11.82 -4.94
CA THR A 277 5.16 12.00 -5.61
C THR A 277 6.32 12.12 -4.61
N TYR A 278 6.13 12.82 -3.48
CA TYR A 278 7.16 12.90 -2.44
C TYR A 278 7.43 11.54 -1.79
N LYS A 279 6.38 10.75 -1.55
CA LYS A 279 6.48 9.38 -1.04
C LYS A 279 7.27 8.51 -2.00
N ASP A 280 6.99 8.57 -3.30
CA ASP A 280 7.72 7.80 -4.31
C ASP A 280 9.20 8.19 -4.38
N LEU A 281 9.50 9.49 -4.34
CA LEU A 281 10.87 10.00 -4.29
C LEU A 281 11.60 9.54 -3.02
N TYR A 282 10.94 9.56 -1.86
CA TYR A 282 11.50 9.06 -0.62
C TYR A 282 11.79 7.56 -0.69
N MET A 283 10.87 6.76 -1.24
CA MET A 283 11.09 5.32 -1.43
C MET A 283 12.26 5.04 -2.39
N LEU A 284 12.40 5.84 -3.45
CA LEU A 284 13.54 5.77 -4.36
C LEU A 284 14.86 6.08 -3.64
N GLN A 285 14.89 7.11 -2.80
CA GLN A 285 16.05 7.48 -2.00
C GLN A 285 16.41 6.39 -0.99
N CYS A 286 15.44 5.80 -0.29
CA CYS A 286 15.64 4.66 0.60
C CYS A 286 16.21 3.45 -0.15
N GLY A 287 15.68 3.14 -1.34
CA GLY A 287 16.20 2.07 -2.19
C GLY A 287 17.63 2.32 -2.69
N TYR A 288 17.99 3.56 -2.98
CA TYR A 288 19.36 3.94 -3.32
C TYR A 288 20.30 3.81 -2.11
N ALA A 289 19.90 4.33 -0.94
CA ALA A 289 20.68 4.21 0.28
C ALA A 289 20.90 2.75 0.67
N LEU A 290 19.88 1.89 0.58
CA LEU A 290 20.01 0.44 0.80
C LEU A 290 20.99 -0.21 -0.18
N ARG A 291 20.98 0.17 -1.47
CA ARG A 291 21.96 -0.32 -2.46
C ARG A 291 23.39 0.12 -2.13
N VAL A 292 23.58 1.38 -1.76
CA VAL A 292 24.90 1.93 -1.40
C VAL A 292 25.42 1.32 -0.09
N LEU A 293 24.55 1.08 0.90
CA LEU A 293 24.90 0.43 2.16
C LEU A 293 25.17 -1.08 1.97
N GLY A 294 24.40 -1.75 1.10
CA GLY A 294 24.66 -3.14 0.71
C GLY A 294 25.99 -3.33 -0.03
N ALA A 295 26.40 -2.34 -0.84
CA ALA A 295 27.69 -2.34 -1.53
C ALA A 295 28.90 -2.13 -0.60
N LYS A 296 28.70 -1.64 0.64
CA LYS A 296 29.80 -1.41 1.61
C LYS A 296 30.10 -2.63 2.50
N ASN A 297 29.25 -3.66 2.51
CA ASN A 297 29.35 -4.80 3.42
C ASN A 297 29.56 -6.17 2.74
N ALA A 298 29.95 -6.24 1.46
CA ALA A 298 30.35 -7.51 0.84
C ALA A 298 31.39 -7.30 -0.28
N PRO A 299 32.41 -8.18 -0.40
CA PRO A 299 33.29 -8.21 -1.54
C PRO A 299 32.55 -8.74 -2.77
N LEU A 300 32.88 -8.16 -3.93
CA LEU A 300 32.37 -8.52 -5.25
C LEU A 300 32.44 -10.04 -5.51
N HIS A 301 31.32 -10.74 -5.37
CA HIS A 301 31.05 -11.93 -6.17
C HIS A 301 29.53 -12.14 -6.35
N GLU A 302 29.18 -12.35 -7.61
CA GLU A 302 27.91 -12.86 -8.16
C GLU A 302 26.60 -12.09 -7.94
N PHE A 303 26.21 -11.44 -9.04
CA PHE A 303 24.84 -11.06 -9.37
C PHE A 303 23.85 -12.22 -9.16
N ARG A 304 23.01 -12.11 -8.13
CA ARG A 304 21.70 -12.78 -8.09
C ARG A 304 20.63 -11.72 -7.78
N LYS A 305 19.76 -11.47 -8.75
CA LYS A 305 18.58 -10.61 -8.58
C LYS A 305 17.70 -11.18 -7.44
N PRO A 306 17.27 -10.38 -6.45
CA PRO A 306 16.27 -10.84 -5.50
C PRO A 306 14.87 -10.71 -6.12
N THR A 307 14.20 -11.84 -6.25
CA THR A 307 12.92 -12.04 -6.94
C THR A 307 11.67 -11.69 -6.13
N ASN A 308 11.76 -11.04 -4.97
CA ASN A 308 10.65 -10.97 -4.01
C ASN A 308 10.25 -9.56 -3.54
N GLU A 309 10.43 -8.53 -4.37
CA GLU A 309 9.93 -7.17 -4.02
C GLU A 309 8.39 -7.09 -4.05
N LEU A 310 7.70 -7.95 -4.82
CA LEU A 310 6.24 -7.98 -4.87
C LEU A 310 5.59 -8.63 -3.64
N GLN A 311 6.32 -9.49 -2.92
CA GLN A 311 5.87 -10.09 -1.67
C GLN A 311 6.17 -9.19 -0.47
N ALA A 312 7.30 -8.48 -0.45
CA ALA A 312 7.57 -7.47 0.60
C ALA A 312 6.60 -6.27 0.53
N ALA A 313 6.21 -5.85 -0.69
CA ALA A 313 5.19 -4.81 -0.87
C ALA A 313 3.78 -5.29 -0.43
N LYS A 314 3.44 -6.56 -0.65
CA LYS A 314 2.17 -7.15 -0.19
C LYS A 314 2.15 -7.41 1.32
N SER A 315 3.27 -7.81 1.93
CA SER A 315 3.35 -8.01 3.39
C SER A 315 3.25 -6.69 4.17
N LEU A 316 3.73 -5.57 3.62
CA LEU A 316 3.50 -4.24 4.21
C LEU A 316 2.05 -3.74 4.02
N GLN A 317 1.37 -4.17 2.95
CA GLN A 317 -0.04 -3.85 2.73
C GLN A 317 -0.99 -4.71 3.60
N CYS A 318 -0.54 -5.88 4.07
CA CYS A 318 -1.32 -6.74 4.98
C CYS A 318 -1.17 -6.41 6.48
N PHE A 319 -0.22 -5.55 6.87
CA PHE A 319 -0.04 -5.16 8.29
C PHE A 319 -0.83 -3.90 8.70
N TYR A 320 -1.27 -3.10 7.74
CA TYR A 320 -2.26 -2.04 7.97
C TYR A 320 -3.62 -2.50 7.47
N GLY A 321 -4.19 -3.46 8.21
CA GLY A 321 -5.57 -3.88 8.05
C GLY A 321 -6.53 -2.71 8.27
N SER A 322 -7.49 -2.62 7.35
CA SER A 322 -8.53 -1.59 7.19
C SER A 322 -9.54 -1.47 8.35
N ASP A 323 -9.29 -2.06 9.52
CA ASP A 323 -10.31 -2.22 10.58
C ASP A 323 -10.07 -1.35 11.84
N VAL A 324 -9.08 -0.45 11.83
CA VAL A 324 -8.87 0.52 12.94
C VAL A 324 -9.40 1.92 12.60
N LEU A 325 -9.82 2.18 11.36
CA LEU A 325 -10.32 3.50 10.95
C LEU A 325 -11.85 3.68 11.08
N GLN A 326 -12.57 2.70 11.64
CA GLN A 326 -14.02 2.79 11.83
C GLN A 326 -14.49 2.97 13.29
N LEU A 327 -13.57 3.06 14.23
CA LEU A 327 -13.88 3.38 15.63
C LEU A 327 -13.08 4.60 16.07
N GLN A 328 -13.51 5.79 15.65
CA GLN A 328 -13.33 7.11 16.32
C GLN A 328 -13.58 8.33 15.40
N ALA A 329 -14.29 8.19 14.28
CA ALA A 329 -14.65 9.34 13.44
C ALA A 329 -15.66 10.33 14.07
N SER A 330 -16.11 10.09 15.30
CA SER A 330 -17.19 10.89 15.93
C SER A 330 -16.74 11.91 16.98
N GLN A 331 -15.44 12.11 17.25
CA GLN A 331 -15.01 13.07 18.28
C GLN A 331 -13.64 13.72 18.05
N PHE A 332 -13.30 14.31 16.90
CA PHE A 332 -12.04 15.07 16.82
C PHE A 332 -12.17 16.36 16.00
N GLY A 333 -12.03 17.49 16.70
CA GLY A 333 -12.14 18.84 16.16
C GLY A 333 -10.88 19.34 15.45
N ARG A 334 -11.05 20.34 14.58
CA ARG A 334 -10.05 20.94 13.67
C ARG A 334 -8.74 21.45 14.31
N GLY A 335 -8.60 21.49 15.64
CA GLY A 335 -7.39 21.97 16.33
C GLY A 335 -6.27 20.93 16.47
N GLU A 336 -6.56 19.64 16.25
CA GLU A 336 -5.65 18.56 16.64
C GLU A 336 -4.60 18.18 15.58
N GLN A 337 -4.76 18.63 14.32
CA GLN A 337 -3.82 18.31 13.23
C GLN A 337 -2.56 19.19 13.27
N ASP A 338 -2.70 20.47 13.62
CA ASP A 338 -1.55 21.38 13.75
C ASP A 338 -0.69 21.02 14.98
N GLU A 339 -1.32 20.60 16.08
CA GLU A 339 -0.61 20.11 17.27
C GLU A 339 0.18 18.82 16.98
N LYS A 340 -0.35 17.94 16.12
CA LYS A 340 0.35 16.72 15.67
C LYS A 340 1.55 17.04 14.78
N LEU A 341 1.43 18.04 13.90
CA LEU A 341 2.54 18.49 13.06
C LEU A 341 3.64 19.19 13.88
N GLU A 342 3.26 20.01 14.86
CA GLU A 342 4.21 20.65 15.78
C GLU A 342 4.93 19.60 16.64
N TYR A 343 4.21 18.58 17.12
CA TYR A 343 4.76 17.46 17.86
C TYR A 343 5.79 16.65 17.03
N ILE A 344 5.45 16.33 15.77
CA ILE A 344 6.37 15.67 14.84
C ILE A 344 7.60 16.54 14.59
N GLY A 345 7.43 17.84 14.41
CA GLY A 345 8.53 18.79 14.25
C GLY A 345 9.49 18.83 15.45
N ILE A 346 8.95 18.80 16.67
CA ILE A 346 9.74 18.75 17.92
C ILE A 346 10.49 17.42 18.06
N LEU A 347 9.84 16.30 17.74
CA LEU A 347 10.45 14.97 17.74
C LEU A 347 11.61 14.89 16.75
N LEU A 348 11.39 15.29 15.50
CA LEU A 348 12.42 15.30 14.47
C LEU A 348 13.60 16.20 14.85
N SER A 349 13.34 17.34 15.49
CA SER A 349 14.38 18.24 15.99
C SER A 349 15.18 17.64 17.14
N ARG A 350 14.52 16.90 18.05
CA ARG A 350 15.17 16.19 19.16
C ARG A 350 16.03 15.04 18.65
N TRP A 351 15.51 14.22 17.75
CA TRP A 351 16.24 13.11 17.14
C TRP A 351 17.42 13.59 16.30
N ARG A 352 17.26 14.70 15.56
CA ARG A 352 18.36 15.32 14.80
C ARG A 352 19.52 15.76 15.70
N LYS A 353 19.24 16.27 16.91
CA LYS A 353 20.28 16.60 17.89
C LYS A 353 20.93 15.35 18.49
N LEU A 354 20.12 14.36 18.87
CA LEU A 354 20.61 13.12 19.49
C LEU A 354 21.48 12.28 18.53
N ILE A 355 21.17 12.29 17.23
CA ILE A 355 21.96 11.61 16.20
C ILE A 355 23.40 12.16 16.08
N ASN A 356 23.59 13.45 16.36
CA ASN A 356 24.92 14.08 16.33
C ASN A 356 25.71 13.88 17.63
N ASP A 357 25.02 13.71 18.75
CA ASP A 357 25.65 13.73 20.08
C ASP A 357 25.85 12.33 20.70
N LYS A 358 25.23 11.27 20.15
CA LYS A 358 25.24 9.93 20.77
C LYS A 358 25.66 8.81 19.81
N PRO A 359 26.37 7.77 20.32
CA PRO A 359 26.71 6.59 19.54
C PRO A 359 25.47 5.77 19.20
N ILE A 360 25.50 5.12 18.04
CA ILE A 360 24.34 4.47 17.40
C ILE A 360 23.66 3.42 18.28
N GLY A 361 24.42 2.73 19.15
CA GLY A 361 23.88 1.74 20.07
C GLY A 361 22.96 2.32 21.15
N GLU A 362 23.25 3.53 21.66
CA GLU A 362 22.37 4.20 22.63
C GLU A 362 21.11 4.74 21.95
N LEU A 363 21.22 5.21 20.71
CA LEU A 363 20.09 5.71 19.92
C LEU A 363 19.07 4.60 19.64
N THR A 364 19.55 3.40 19.28
CA THR A 364 18.69 2.24 19.05
C THR A 364 17.95 1.82 20.32
N ARG A 365 18.63 1.86 21.48
CA ARG A 365 18.00 1.54 22.77
C ARG A 365 16.95 2.58 23.16
N MET A 366 17.25 3.87 22.99
CA MET A 366 16.31 4.96 23.26
C MET A 366 15.08 4.92 22.33
N ALA A 367 15.27 4.54 21.07
CA ALA A 367 14.17 4.40 20.11
C ALA A 367 13.26 3.22 20.48
N ALA A 368 13.84 2.09 20.88
CA ALA A 368 13.08 0.94 21.36
C ALA A 368 12.31 1.24 22.65
N GLU A 369 12.91 1.98 23.60
CA GLU A 369 12.26 2.40 24.84
C GLU A 369 11.11 3.40 24.60
N GLU A 370 11.24 4.35 23.65
CA GLU A 370 10.14 5.26 23.31
C GLU A 370 9.02 4.55 22.55
N MET A 371 9.34 3.66 21.59
CA MET A 371 8.33 2.85 20.88
C MET A 371 7.53 1.96 21.85
N ALA A 372 8.20 1.31 22.80
CA ALA A 372 7.52 0.50 23.82
C ALA A 372 6.60 1.32 24.74
N ARG A 373 6.89 2.61 24.97
CA ARG A 373 6.02 3.51 25.75
C ARG A 373 4.79 3.96 24.95
N PHE A 374 4.93 4.18 23.64
CA PHE A 374 3.80 4.47 22.76
C PHE A 374 2.83 3.30 22.66
N GLU A 375 3.35 2.07 22.59
CA GLU A 375 2.52 0.86 22.58
C GLU A 375 1.71 0.67 23.86
N GLN A 376 2.16 1.23 24.99
CA GLN A 376 1.44 1.21 26.26
C GLN A 376 0.46 2.39 26.43
N GLY A 377 0.21 3.19 25.39
CA GLY A 377 -0.73 4.32 25.41
C GLY A 377 -0.25 5.53 26.23
N GLY A 378 1.01 5.56 26.64
CA GLY A 378 1.60 6.70 27.34
C GLY A 378 2.05 7.78 26.36
N LEU A 379 1.29 8.88 26.26
CA LEU A 379 1.78 10.08 25.59
C LEU A 379 2.93 10.71 26.42
N PRO A 380 4.06 11.10 25.80
CA PRO A 380 5.19 11.67 26.54
C PRO A 380 4.83 12.99 27.23
N ILE A 381 5.17 13.11 28.51
CA ILE A 381 5.03 14.38 29.26
C ILE A 381 6.02 15.39 28.69
N LEU A 382 5.52 16.39 27.97
CA LEU A 382 6.30 17.55 27.54
C LEU A 382 6.52 18.47 28.74
N GLN A 383 7.69 18.40 29.38
CA GLN A 383 8.15 19.52 30.22
C GLN A 383 8.41 20.73 29.30
N ARG A 384 7.41 21.61 29.24
CA ARG A 384 7.49 22.93 28.62
C ARG A 384 8.59 23.72 29.35
N ASN A 385 9.81 23.74 28.79
CA ASN A 385 10.85 24.63 29.25
C ASN A 385 10.39 26.07 29.00
N GLN A 386 9.82 26.70 30.03
CA GLN A 386 9.59 28.14 30.05
C GLN A 386 10.95 28.82 29.98
N ARG A 387 11.32 29.23 28.78
CA ARG A 387 12.52 30.02 28.55
C ARG A 387 12.23 31.42 29.08
N LYS A 388 12.85 31.72 30.23
CA LYS A 388 12.91 33.03 30.90
C LYS A 388 12.96 34.18 29.90
N GLU A 389 11.90 34.97 29.88
CA GLU A 389 11.85 36.31 29.31
C GLU A 389 12.68 37.25 30.19
N SER A 390 13.99 37.25 29.97
CA SER A 390 14.91 38.21 30.58
C SER A 390 15.21 39.31 29.58
N LYS A 391 14.55 40.45 29.80
CA LYS A 391 15.01 41.84 29.57
C LYS A 391 15.81 42.12 28.27
N ARG A 392 15.15 42.78 27.32
CA ARG A 392 15.76 43.87 26.55
C ARG A 392 14.86 45.12 26.60
N VAL A 393 15.03 45.88 27.68
CA VAL A 393 14.78 47.31 27.67
C VAL A 393 15.93 47.94 26.86
N ALA A 394 15.63 48.45 25.68
CA ALA A 394 16.51 49.37 24.96
C ALA A 394 15.70 50.64 24.66
N GLN A 395 16.04 51.66 25.44
CA GLN A 395 15.56 53.04 25.35
C GLN A 395 15.60 53.57 23.91
N LYS A 396 14.55 54.28 23.51
CA LYS A 396 14.62 55.28 22.45
C LYS A 396 14.33 56.64 23.08
N PRO A 397 15.19 57.66 22.92
CA PRO A 397 15.02 58.94 23.57
C PRO A 397 13.96 59.78 22.85
N ARG A 398 13.05 60.34 23.65
CA ARG A 398 12.20 61.48 23.28
C ARG A 398 13.09 62.70 23.11
N ARG A 399 13.13 63.29 21.91
CA ARG A 399 13.53 64.68 21.73
C ARG A 399 12.29 65.51 21.41
N THR A 400 12.00 66.40 22.35
CA THR A 400 11.18 67.59 22.25
C THR A 400 11.86 68.66 21.39
N GLY A 401 11.06 69.49 20.72
CA GLY A 401 11.47 70.75 20.08
C GLY A 401 10.76 70.92 18.74
N THR A 402 9.56 71.50 18.65
CA THR A 402 9.26 72.94 18.52
C THR A 402 10.01 73.69 17.42
N SER A 403 9.18 74.25 16.54
CA SER A 403 9.25 75.54 15.83
C SER A 403 9.69 75.59 14.36
N ASP A 404 8.79 76.26 13.64
CA ASP A 404 8.94 77.16 12.50
C ASP A 404 9.05 76.60 11.07
N GLY A 405 8.06 77.01 10.27
CA GLY A 405 7.90 76.77 8.84
C GLY A 405 6.43 76.74 8.44
#